data_AF-A0A822IZ53-F1
#
_entry.id   AF-A0A822IZ53-F1
#
_cell.length_a   1.000
_cell.length_b   1.000
_cell.length_c   1.000
_cell.angle_alpha   90.00
_cell.angle_beta   90.00
_cell.angle_gamma   90.00
#
_symmetry.space_group_name_H-M   'P 1'
#
loop_
_entity.id
_entity.type
_entity.pdbx_description
1 polymer ?
#
loop_
_entity_poly.entity_id
_entity_poly.type
_entity_poly.pdbx_seq_one_letter_code
_entity_poly.pdbx_strand_id
1 'polypeptide(L)' 'MVDKITKDNKLNDVITKYPATRDVFIKHGMPKYVGQLPSENLEFFCRMHRVDINQLLDELNKAAETV' A
#
# COMPACT_ATOMS: atom_id res chain seq x y z
N MET A 1 5.01 12.22 13.06
CA MET A 1 4.28 11.07 13.66
C MET A 1 3.74 10.27 12.50
N VAL A 2 4.39 9.16 12.14
CA VAL A 2 3.92 8.31 11.03
C VAL A 2 2.76 7.49 11.58
N ASP A 3 1.59 7.64 10.97
CA ASP A 3 0.43 6.85 11.35
C ASP A 3 0.66 5.43 10.83
N LYS A 4 0.61 4.44 11.72
CA LYS A 4 0.97 3.07 11.37
C LYS A 4 -0.04 2.55 10.35
N ILE A 5 0.44 2.22 9.16
CA ILE A 5 -0.39 1.65 8.09
C ILE A 5 -0.81 0.25 8.55
N THR A 6 -2.12 0.00 8.51
CA THR A 6 -2.75 -1.27 8.87
C THR A 6 -3.57 -1.81 7.71
N LYS A 7 -3.92 -3.10 7.76
CA LYS A 7 -4.68 -3.79 6.70
C LYS A 7 -6.09 -3.21 6.43
N ASP A 8 -6.62 -2.45 7.38
CA ASP A 8 -7.92 -1.77 7.26
C ASP A 8 -7.84 -0.47 6.47
N ASN A 9 -6.63 0.10 6.36
CA ASN A 9 -6.44 1.32 5.57
C ASN A 9 -6.78 1.06 4.09
N LYS A 10 -7.28 2.13 3.46
CA LYS A 10 -7.54 2.12 2.03
C LYS A 10 -6.25 2.40 1.28
N LEU A 11 -6.05 1.66 0.19
CA LEU A 11 -4.87 1.77 -0.64
C LEU A 11 -4.69 3.20 -1.19
N ASN A 12 -5.78 3.82 -1.66
CA ASN A 12 -5.72 5.18 -2.16
C ASN A 12 -5.27 6.18 -1.09
N ASP A 13 -5.81 6.09 0.13
CA ASP A 13 -5.48 6.97 1.25
C ASP A 13 -4.02 6.83 1.64
N VAL A 14 -3.52 5.59 1.72
CA VAL A 14 -2.11 5.29 2.02
C VAL A 14 -1.18 5.90 0.97
N ILE A 15 -1.46 5.71 -0.32
CA ILE A 15 -0.62 6.26 -1.40
C ILE A 15 -0.73 7.78 -1.47
N THR A 16 -1.92 8.35 -1.23
CA THR A 16 -2.12 9.80 -1.20
C THR A 16 -1.36 10.44 -0.02
N LYS A 17 -1.38 9.81 1.15
CA LYS A 17 -0.69 10.28 2.36
C LYS A 17 0.82 10.03 2.29
N TYR A 18 1.22 8.91 1.70
CA TYR A 18 2.60 8.45 1.60
C TYR A 18 2.92 8.03 0.15
N PRO A 19 3.23 8.98 -0.76
CA PRO A 19 3.44 8.67 -2.18
C PRO A 19 4.59 7.70 -2.44
N ALA A 20 5.58 7.61 -1.53
CA ALA A 20 6.67 6.64 -1.58
C ALA A 20 6.19 5.18 -1.51
N THR A 21 5.06 4.92 -0.85
CA THR A 21 4.50 3.57 -0.73
C THR A 21 4.04 2.97 -2.06
N ARG A 22 3.80 3.81 -3.07
CA ARG A 22 3.41 3.38 -4.42
C ARG A 22 4.39 2.38 -5.04
N ASP A 23 5.68 2.57 -4.81
CA ASP A 23 6.71 1.68 -5.36
C ASP A 23 6.64 0.28 -4.73
N VAL A 24 6.34 0.22 -3.43
CA VAL A 24 6.09 -1.03 -2.71
C VAL A 24 4.94 -1.80 -3.34
N PHE A 25 3.81 -1.14 -3.60
CA PHE A 25 2.68 -1.80 -4.26
C PHE A 25 3.06 -2.37 -5.64
N ILE A 26 3.78 -1.59 -6.46
CA ILE A 26 4.21 -2.02 -7.79
C ILE A 26 5.13 -3.25 -7.70
N LYS A 27 6.07 -3.26 -6.74
CA LYS A 27 6.97 -4.38 -6.46
C LYS A 27 6.21 -5.66 -6.08
N HIS A 28 5.10 -5.52 -5.35
CA HIS A 28 4.24 -6.63 -4.92
C HIS A 28 3.21 -7.07 -5.98
N GLY A 29 3.33 -6.61 -7.23
CA GLY A 29 2.47 -7.07 -8.32
C GLY A 29 1.23 -6.21 -8.55
N MET A 30 1.18 -5.01 -7.98
CA MET A 30 0.21 -3.99 -8.39
C MET A 30 0.61 -3.49 -9.79
N PRO A 31 -0.29 -3.54 -10.80
CA PRO A 31 -0.01 -2.89 -12.08
C PRO A 31 0.22 -1.40 -11.87
N LYS A 32 1.11 -0.79 -12.64
CA LYS A 32 1.42 0.63 -12.51
C LYS A 32 0.19 1.46 -12.93
N TYR A 33 -0.64 1.83 -11.97
CA TYR A 33 -1.83 2.64 -12.20
C TYR A 33 -1.43 4.00 -12.75
N VAL A 34 -1.86 4.34 -13.97
CA VAL A 34 -1.63 5.66 -14.58
C VAL A 34 -2.82 6.61 -14.41
N GLY A 35 -3.81 6.24 -13.57
CA GLY A 35 -5.05 6.99 -13.35
C GLY A 35 -5.53 6.94 -11.89
N GLN A 36 -6.84 6.83 -11.69
CA GLN A 36 -7.45 6.80 -10.36
C GLN A 36 -7.01 5.54 -9.59
N LEU A 37 -6.46 5.75 -8.40
CA LEU A 37 -6.11 4.67 -7.50
C LEU A 37 -7.37 4.02 -6.93
N PRO A 38 -7.41 2.69 -6.81
CA PRO A 38 -8.57 2.05 -6.24
C PRO A 38 -8.69 2.34 -4.74
N SER A 39 -9.92 2.61 -4.30
CA SER A 39 -10.27 2.88 -2.90
C SER A 39 -10.54 1.60 -2.10
N GLU A 40 -9.83 0.53 -2.43
CA GLU A 40 -9.97 -0.80 -1.83
C GLU A 40 -9.11 -0.95 -0.58
N ASN A 41 -9.48 -1.88 0.30
CA ASN A 41 -8.69 -2.19 1.50
C ASN A 41 -7.43 -2.97 1.12
N LEU A 42 -6.35 -2.76 1.88
CA LEU A 42 -5.09 -3.50 1.67
C LEU A 42 -5.29 -5.01 1.79
N GLU A 43 -6.14 -5.48 2.71
CA GLU A 43 -6.46 -6.91 2.83
C GLU A 43 -7.08 -7.48 1.54
N PHE A 44 -7.94 -6.71 0.87
CA PHE A 44 -8.58 -7.13 -0.38
C PHE A 44 -7.57 -7.22 -1.51
N PHE A 45 -6.74 -6.18 -1.66
CA PHE A 45 -5.64 -6.14 -2.62
C PHE A 45 -4.71 -7.36 -2.44
N CYS A 46 -4.30 -7.64 -1.19
CA CYS A 46 -3.44 -8.78 -0.87
C CYS A 46 -4.07 -10.12 -1.24
N ARG A 47 -5.36 -10.31 -0.97
CA ARG A 47 -6.06 -11.54 -1.37
C ARG A 47 -6.16 -11.70 -2.89
N MET A 48 -6.45 -10.62 -3.60
CA MET A 48 -6.62 -10.64 -5.06
C MET A 48 -5.30 -10.89 -5.78
N HIS A 49 -4.21 -10.25 -5.31
CA HIS A 49 -2.88 -10.36 -5.91
C HIS A 49 -2.01 -11.47 -5.28
N ARG A 50 -2.54 -12.23 -4.32
CA ARG A 50 -1.81 -13.25 -3.53
C ARG A 50 -0.52 -12.70 -2.90
N VAL A 51 -0.60 -11.50 -2.36
CA VAL A 51 0.47 -10.82 -1.64
C VAL A 51 0.32 -11.08 -0.15
N ASP A 52 1.44 -11.31 0.55
CA ASP A 52 1.40 -11.42 2.00
C ASP A 52 1.15 -10.04 2.64
N ILE A 53 0.04 -9.94 3.38
CA ILE A 53 -0.37 -8.69 4.01
C ILE A 53 0.62 -8.21 5.07
N ASN A 54 1.28 -9.11 5.80
CA ASN A 54 2.23 -8.71 6.84
C ASN A 54 3.51 -8.14 6.21
N GLN A 55 4.01 -8.79 5.16
CA GLN A 55 5.17 -8.31 4.41
C GLN A 55 4.87 -6.97 3.73
N LEU A 56 3.69 -6.82 3.12
CA LEU A 56 3.28 -5.57 2.52
C LEU A 56 3.22 -4.45 3.57
N LEU A 57 2.56 -4.69 4.71
CA LEU A 57 2.47 -3.69 5.78
C LEU A 57 3.84 -3.29 6.33
N ASP A 58 4.78 -4.23 6.50
CA ASP A 58 6.14 -3.92 6.94
C ASP A 58 6.86 -3.00 5.94
N GLU A 59 6.83 -3.32 4.65
CA GLU A 59 7.45 -2.47 3.63
C GLU A 59 6.75 -1.12 3.46
N LEU A 60 5.42 -1.08 3.58
CA LEU A 60 4.65 0.17 3.54
C LEU A 60 4.99 1.09 4.70
N ASN A 61 5.04 0.56 5.93
CA ASN A 61 5.41 1.35 7.10
C ASN A 61 6.86 1.86 7.02
N LYS A 62 7.79 1.03 6.54
CA LYS A 62 9.18 1.46 6.27
C LYS A 62 9.26 2.57 5.23
N ALA A 63 8.52 2.43 4.13
CA ALA A 63 8.47 3.46 3.08
C ALA A 63 7.83 4.76 3.59
N ALA A 64 6.84 4.68 4.48
CA ALA A 64 6.19 5.82 5.12
C ALA A 64 7.06 6.50 6.20
N GLU A 65 8.03 5.81 6.80
CA GLU A 65 9.03 6.39 7.71
C GLU A 65 10.17 7.13 6.99
N THR A 66 10.40 6.83 5.71
CA THR A 66 11.51 7.41 4.94
C THR A 66 11.21 8.82 4.40
N VAL A 67 10.07 9.42 4.78
CA VAL A 67 9.62 10.78 4.40
C VAL A 67 9.54 11.70 5.61
#